data_AF-A0A4Q3BMU7-F1
#
_entry.id   AF-A0A4Q3BMU7-F1
#
_cell.length_a   1.000
_cell.length_b   1.000
_cell.length_c   1.000
_cell.angle_alpha   90.00
_cell.angle_beta   90.00
_cell.angle_gamma   90.00
#
_symmetry.space_group_name_H-M   'P 1'
#
loop_
_entity.id
_entity.type
_entity.pdbx_description
1 polymer ?
#
loop_
_entity_poly.entity_id
_entity_poly.type
_entity_poly.pdbx_seq_one_letter_code
_entity_poly.pdbx_strand_id
1 'polypeptide(L)'
;MEDQNSILRNELKKLLKGGGAHVGFKDAVANLSFDALGERPHNLPYSIWQLAGHIRIAQWDMLEFSKDGNHKSPKWPDEYWPEETAPKDEEMW
;
A
#
# COMPACT_ATOMS: atom_id res chain seq x y z
N MET A 1 -31.25 -2.93 -16.35
CA MET A 1 -30.34 -3.70 -15.46
C MET A 1 -28.90 -3.67 -15.94
N GLU A 2 -28.62 -3.82 -17.25
CA GLU A 2 -27.27 -3.67 -17.84
C GLU A 2 -26.60 -2.32 -17.51
N ASP A 3 -27.39 -1.25 -17.52
CA ASP A 3 -26.94 0.12 -17.24
C ASP A 3 -26.45 0.32 -15.79
N GLN A 4 -27.16 -0.21 -14.80
CA GLN A 4 -26.80 -0.09 -13.38
C GLN A 4 -25.50 -0.83 -13.04
N ASN A 5 -25.30 -2.02 -13.62
CA ASN A 5 -24.05 -2.77 -13.46
C ASN A 5 -22.86 -2.05 -14.09
N SER A 6 -23.07 -1.38 -15.22
CA SER A 6 -22.04 -0.56 -15.86
C SER A 6 -21.64 0.63 -14.98
N ILE A 7 -22.62 1.36 -14.45
CA ILE A 7 -22.42 2.48 -13.53
C ILE A 7 -21.65 2.04 -12.29
N LEU A 8 -22.10 0.94 -11.64
CA LEU A 8 -21.43 0.40 -10.46
C LEU A 8 -19.97 0.01 -10.75
N ARG A 9 -19.71 -0.70 -11.86
CA ARG A 9 -18.34 -1.08 -12.24
C ARG A 9 -17.46 0.13 -12.51
N ASN A 10 -18.01 1.19 -13.08
CA ASN A 10 -17.26 2.43 -13.33
C ASN A 10 -16.91 3.15 -12.01
N GLU A 11 -17.85 3.24 -11.07
CA GLU A 11 -17.57 3.83 -9.76
C GLU A 11 -16.57 2.98 -8.96
N LEU A 12 -16.67 1.65 -8.98
CA LEU A 12 -15.68 0.78 -8.34
C LEU A 12 -14.28 0.97 -8.94
N LYS A 13 -14.17 1.04 -10.28
CA LYS A 13 -12.88 1.32 -10.94
C LYS A 13 -12.31 2.68 -10.52
N LYS A 14 -13.16 3.70 -10.38
CA LYS A 14 -12.75 5.03 -9.93
C LYS A 14 -12.24 4.99 -8.48
N LEU A 15 -12.96 4.33 -7.58
CA LEU A 15 -12.57 4.20 -6.18
C LEU A 15 -11.27 3.41 -6.00
N LEU A 16 -11.11 2.29 -6.73
CA LEU A 16 -9.89 1.47 -6.69
C LEU A 16 -8.67 2.19 -7.26
N LYS A 17 -8.86 3.06 -8.26
CA LYS A 17 -7.77 3.92 -8.77
C LYS A 17 -7.39 5.04 -7.78
N GLY A 18 -8.25 5.34 -6.81
CA GLY A 18 -8.03 6.40 -5.84
C GLY A 18 -8.04 7.81 -6.45
N GLY A 19 -7.27 8.72 -5.86
CA GLY A 19 -7.04 10.07 -6.39
C GLY A 19 -8.13 11.12 -6.08
N GLY A 20 -9.06 10.81 -5.17
CA GLY A 20 -10.11 11.76 -4.75
C GLY A 20 -9.64 12.74 -3.67
N ALA A 21 -9.18 12.22 -2.53
CA ALA A 21 -8.93 13.00 -1.31
C ALA A 21 -7.48 12.89 -0.80
N HIS A 22 -6.60 12.18 -1.51
CA HIS A 22 -5.19 11.98 -1.15
C HIS A 22 -4.31 11.96 -2.40
N VAL A 23 -3.03 12.28 -2.21
CA VAL A 23 -1.98 12.12 -3.24
C VAL A 23 -1.80 10.65 -3.60
N GLY A 24 -1.62 10.34 -4.88
CA GLY A 24 -1.36 8.96 -5.31
C GLY A 24 0.00 8.47 -4.82
N PHE A 25 0.15 7.15 -4.60
CA PHE A 25 1.41 6.58 -4.10
C PHE A 25 2.61 6.96 -4.98
N LYS A 26 2.45 6.89 -6.31
CA LYS A 26 3.51 7.24 -7.28
C LYS A 26 4.01 8.68 -7.10
N ASP A 27 3.09 9.61 -6.89
CA ASP A 27 3.44 11.02 -6.69
C ASP A 27 4.02 11.25 -5.29
N ALA A 28 3.52 10.51 -4.28
CA ALA A 28 4.00 10.60 -2.91
C ALA A 28 5.45 10.13 -2.74
N VAL A 29 5.90 9.16 -3.56
CA VAL A 29 7.27 8.64 -3.55
C VAL A 29 8.16 9.25 -4.64
N ALA A 30 7.62 10.17 -5.44
CA ALA A 30 8.36 10.77 -6.53
C ALA A 30 9.57 11.57 -6.01
N ASN A 31 10.74 11.35 -6.62
CA ASN A 31 12.00 12.02 -6.29
C ASN A 31 12.52 11.77 -4.86
N LEU A 32 12.07 10.72 -4.18
CA LEU A 32 12.71 10.29 -2.94
C LEU A 32 14.12 9.80 -3.23
N SER A 33 15.10 10.31 -2.48
CA SER A 33 16.44 9.73 -2.48
C SER A 33 16.42 8.37 -1.79
N PHE A 34 17.32 7.48 -2.20
CA PHE A 34 17.47 6.16 -1.59
C PHE A 34 17.76 6.27 -0.07
N ASP A 35 18.61 7.21 0.33
CA ASP A 35 18.97 7.45 1.73
C ASP A 35 17.75 7.79 2.60
N ALA A 36 16.76 8.51 2.05
CA ALA A 36 15.56 8.92 2.79
C ALA A 36 14.64 7.74 3.12
N LEU A 37 14.74 6.60 2.42
CA LEU A 37 13.86 5.45 2.61
C LEU A 37 13.96 4.86 4.02
N GLY A 38 15.18 4.90 4.59
CA GLY A 38 15.50 4.38 5.91
C GLY A 38 15.29 5.36 7.06
N GLU A 39 15.07 6.64 6.77
CA GLU A 39 15.02 7.69 7.78
C GLU A 39 13.72 7.66 8.59
N ARG A 40 13.81 8.07 9.85
CA ARG A 40 12.67 8.32 10.75
C ARG A 40 12.74 9.74 11.28
N PRO A 41 12.32 10.74 10.48
CA PRO A 41 12.42 12.13 10.90
C PRO A 41 11.53 12.37 12.13
N HIS A 42 11.98 13.26 13.01
CA HIS A 42 11.19 13.75 14.15
C HIS A 42 10.55 12.67 15.05
N ASN A 43 11.22 11.52 15.23
CA ASN A 43 10.73 10.38 16.02
C ASN A 43 9.43 9.76 15.49
N LEU A 44 9.18 9.82 14.17
CA LEU A 44 8.11 9.04 13.57
C LEU A 44 8.32 7.54 13.82
N PRO A 45 7.25 6.76 14.00
CA PRO A 45 7.34 5.35 14.40
C PRO A 45 7.91 4.44 13.31
N TYR A 46 7.80 4.85 12.04
CA TYR A 46 8.15 4.04 10.88
C TYR A 46 8.89 4.88 9.84
N SER A 47 9.79 4.23 9.10
CA SER A 47 10.44 4.82 7.94
C SER A 47 9.54 4.76 6.70
N ILE A 48 9.93 5.44 5.62
CA ILE A 48 9.20 5.36 4.34
C ILE A 48 9.18 3.92 3.81
N TRP A 49 10.30 3.20 3.92
CA TRP A 49 10.39 1.78 3.56
C TRP A 49 9.32 0.95 4.28
N GLN A 50 9.18 1.12 5.58
CA GLN A 50 8.21 0.38 6.37
C GLN A 50 6.76 0.77 6.05
N LEU A 51 6.50 2.06 5.80
CA LEU A 51 5.17 2.54 5.37
C LEU A 51 4.78 1.99 3.99
N ALA A 52 5.71 1.99 3.02
CA ALA A 52 5.47 1.42 1.70
C ALA A 52 5.22 -0.09 1.79
N GLY A 53 6.01 -0.81 2.60
CA GLY A 53 5.82 -2.22 2.88
C GLY A 53 4.45 -2.52 3.51
N HIS A 54 4.03 -1.71 4.48
CA HIS A 54 2.72 -1.81 5.11
C HIS A 54 1.57 -1.65 4.12
N ILE A 55 1.63 -0.60 3.28
CA ILE A 55 0.63 -0.38 2.22
C ILE A 55 0.58 -1.58 1.29
N ARG A 56 1.74 -2.09 0.84
CA ARG A 56 1.81 -3.25 -0.06
C ARG A 56 1.17 -4.50 0.54
N ILE A 57 1.51 -4.84 1.78
CA ILE A 57 1.00 -6.04 2.46
C ILE A 57 -0.51 -5.92 2.69
N ALA A 58 -0.98 -4.77 3.20
CA ALA A 58 -2.40 -4.54 3.43
C ALA A 58 -3.22 -4.57 2.14
N GLN A 59 -2.72 -3.96 1.06
CA GLN A 59 -3.37 -3.99 -0.27
C GLN A 59 -3.45 -5.40 -0.83
N TRP A 60 -2.36 -6.17 -0.73
CA TRP A 60 -2.33 -7.57 -1.15
C TRP A 60 -3.32 -8.43 -0.35
N ASP A 61 -3.35 -8.29 0.97
CA ASP A 61 -4.24 -9.06 1.83
C ASP A 61 -5.72 -8.76 1.54
N MET A 62 -6.09 -7.49 1.37
CA MET A 62 -7.45 -7.10 0.95
C MET A 62 -7.84 -7.72 -0.41
N LEU A 63 -6.91 -7.78 -1.36
CA LEU A 63 -7.15 -8.38 -2.66
C LEU A 63 -7.35 -9.90 -2.56
N GLU A 64 -6.48 -10.60 -1.84
CA GLU A 64 -6.60 -12.05 -1.67
C GLU A 64 -7.86 -12.44 -0.88
N PHE A 65 -8.17 -11.72 0.19
CA PHE A 65 -9.44 -11.88 0.93
C PHE A 65 -10.67 -11.72 0.03
N SER A 66 -10.63 -10.76 -0.91
CA SER A 66 -11.73 -10.52 -1.84
C SER A 66 -11.86 -11.59 -2.93
N LYS A 67 -10.78 -12.30 -3.25
CA LYS A 67 -10.73 -13.33 -4.31
C LYS A 67 -11.06 -14.73 -3.78
N ASP A 68 -10.63 -15.05 -2.56
CA ASP A 68 -10.76 -16.37 -1.97
C ASP A 68 -11.26 -16.28 -0.51
N GLY A 69 -12.47 -16.82 -0.27
CA GLY A 69 -13.06 -16.88 1.07
C GLY A 69 -12.32 -17.80 2.05
N ASN A 70 -11.39 -18.63 1.59
CA ASN A 70 -10.54 -19.47 2.44
C ASN A 70 -9.22 -18.79 2.84
N HIS A 71 -8.88 -17.66 2.22
CA HIS A 71 -7.67 -16.89 2.52
C HIS A 71 -7.55 -16.63 4.02
N LYS A 72 -6.33 -16.75 4.54
CA LYS A 72 -5.99 -16.46 5.93
C LYS A 72 -5.07 -15.25 5.94
N SER A 73 -5.62 -14.14 6.40
CA SER A 73 -4.87 -12.90 6.55
C SER A 73 -3.68 -13.06 7.50
N PRO A 74 -2.60 -12.29 7.30
CA PRO A 74 -1.48 -12.25 8.23
C PRO A 74 -1.91 -11.86 9.65
N LYS A 75 -1.05 -12.17 10.64
CA LYS A 75 -1.30 -11.78 12.02
C LYS A 75 -1.15 -10.26 12.19
N TRP A 76 -2.24 -9.59 12.53
CA TRP A 76 -2.21 -8.18 12.86
C TRP A 76 -1.70 -7.89 14.28
N PRO A 77 -0.89 -6.83 14.51
CA PRO A 77 -0.24 -5.97 13.50
C PRO A 77 1.10 -6.52 13.02
N ASP A 78 1.65 -7.52 13.70
CA ASP A 78 3.07 -7.94 13.60
C ASP A 78 3.51 -8.24 12.16
N GLU A 79 2.68 -8.92 11.36
CA GLU A 79 3.03 -9.36 10.01
C GLU A 79 2.65 -8.37 8.90
N TYR A 80 2.18 -7.17 9.26
CA TYR A 80 1.82 -6.10 8.31
C TYR A 80 2.90 -5.04 8.15
N TRP A 81 4.10 -5.25 8.70
CA TRP A 81 5.20 -4.31 8.66
C TRP A 81 6.51 -5.04 8.37
N PRO A 82 7.39 -4.49 7.52
CA PRO A 82 8.77 -4.95 7.44
C PRO A 82 9.48 -4.72 8.78
N GLU A 83 10.27 -5.69 9.22
CA GLU A 83 11.12 -5.56 10.41
C GLU A 83 12.26 -4.57 10.14
N GLU A 84 12.84 -4.63 8.94
CA GLU A 84 13.91 -3.75 8.51
C GLU A 84 13.41 -2.31 8.36
N THR A 85 14.23 -1.36 8.77
CA THR A 85 13.90 0.06 8.65
C THR A 85 14.27 0.64 7.29
N ALA A 86 15.10 -0.04 6.50
CA ALA A 86 15.56 0.40 5.18
C ALA A 86 15.69 -0.81 4.23
N PRO A 87 15.56 -0.60 2.90
CA PRO A 87 15.94 -1.61 1.92
C PRO A 87 17.45 -1.89 1.98
N LYS A 88 17.85 -3.07 1.50
CA LYS A 88 19.27 -3.47 1.46
C LYS A 88 20.07 -2.73 0.39
N ASP A 89 19.43 -2.43 -0.73
CA ASP A 89 19.98 -1.79 -1.92
C ASP A 89 18.86 -1.16 -2.75
N GLU A 90 19.22 -0.38 -3.77
CA GLU A 90 18.27 0.29 -4.67
C GLU A 90 17.44 -0.71 -5.49
N GLU A 91 17.91 -1.94 -5.72
CA GLU A 91 17.16 -2.94 -6.48
C GLU A 91 15.96 -3.48 -5.68
N MET A 92 16.08 -3.51 -4.36
CA MET A 92 15.00 -3.91 -3.45
C MET A 92 13.89 -2.85 -3.31
N TRP A 93 14.14 -1.59 -3.71
CA TRP A 93 13.19 -0.47 -3.66
C TRP A 93 12.39 -0.32 -4.96
#